data_AF-A0A193G696-F1
#
_entry.id   AF-A0A193G696-F1
#
_cell.length_a   1.000
_cell.length_b   1.000
_cell.length_c   1.000
_cell.angle_alpha   90.00
_cell.angle_beta   90.00
_cell.angle_gamma   90.00
#
_symmetry.space_group_name_H-M   'P 1'
#
loop_
_entity.id
_entity.type
_entity.pdbx_description
1 polymer ?
#
loop_
_entity_poly.entity_id
_entity_poly.type
_entity_poly.pdbx_seq_one_letter_code
_entity_poly.pdbx_strand_id
1 'polypeptide(L)'
;MLACAAGAALAATPARATGAVTVDNPLQACMAVQLGTRTIDRGVLLQALTLDTRKPVGACGCKSAIVGYTARVLLDGGARGLLLQGRLNTRAGATTEAATGATPRTLPLAADATLAGDRPVTLSFECAAPD
;
A
#
# COMPACT_ATOMS: atom_id res chain seq x y z
N MET A 1 51.93 8.52 -10.35
CA MET A 1 50.62 8.92 -10.88
C MET A 1 49.66 7.75 -10.71
N LEU A 2 48.81 7.78 -9.69
CA LEU A 2 47.77 6.77 -9.49
C LEU A 2 46.45 7.56 -9.37
N ALA A 3 45.63 7.51 -10.43
CA ALA A 3 44.33 8.16 -10.45
C ALA A 3 43.29 7.19 -9.87
N CYS A 4 42.78 7.51 -8.67
CA CYS A 4 41.61 6.83 -8.11
C CYS A 4 40.36 7.29 -8.87
N ALA A 5 39.82 6.44 -9.74
CA ALA A 5 38.49 6.62 -10.29
C ALA A 5 37.46 6.30 -9.20
N ALA A 6 36.89 7.34 -8.59
CA ALA A 6 35.75 7.21 -7.68
C ALA A 6 34.49 6.90 -8.51
N GLY A 7 34.09 5.63 -8.54
CA GLY A 7 32.79 5.22 -9.07
C GLY A 7 31.67 5.74 -8.18
N ALA A 8 31.00 6.81 -8.62
CA ALA A 8 29.79 7.28 -7.97
C ALA A 8 28.66 6.27 -8.24
N ALA A 9 28.32 5.47 -7.24
CA ALA A 9 27.09 4.67 -7.25
C ALA A 9 25.90 5.64 -7.24
N LEU A 10 25.25 5.84 -8.39
CA LEU A 10 23.98 6.56 -8.44
C LEU A 10 22.93 5.75 -7.66
N ALA A 11 22.61 6.19 -6.45
CA ALA A 11 21.41 5.72 -5.76
C ALA A 11 20.19 6.13 -6.60
N ALA A 12 19.57 5.17 -7.27
CA ALA A 12 18.34 5.40 -8.02
C ALA A 12 17.24 5.81 -7.02
N THR A 13 16.83 7.07 -7.08
CA THR A 13 15.66 7.53 -6.32
C THR A 13 14.40 7.02 -7.01
N PRO A 14 13.44 6.46 -6.27
CA PRO A 14 12.21 5.94 -6.86
C PRO A 14 11.44 7.08 -7.53
N ALA A 15 11.00 6.85 -8.77
CA ALA A 15 10.28 7.86 -9.53
C ALA A 15 8.91 8.13 -8.89
N ARG A 16 8.49 9.39 -8.81
CA ARG A 16 7.13 9.72 -8.37
C ARG A 16 6.14 9.39 -9.48
N ALA A 17 5.05 8.71 -9.11
CA ALA A 17 3.94 8.47 -10.02
C ALA A 17 2.85 9.51 -9.81
N THR A 18 2.30 10.00 -10.90
CA THR A 18 1.17 10.90 -10.93
C THR A 18 -0.13 10.08 -11.01
N GLY A 19 -1.25 10.63 -10.51
CA GLY A 19 -2.54 9.94 -10.46
C GLY A 19 -3.05 9.69 -9.05
N ALA A 20 -4.29 10.09 -8.83
CA ALA A 20 -4.93 10.05 -7.52
C ALA A 20 -5.05 8.62 -6.98
N VAL A 21 -4.87 8.47 -5.68
CA VAL A 21 -5.23 7.25 -4.96
C VAL A 21 -6.35 7.58 -4.01
N THR A 22 -7.43 6.80 -4.06
CA THR A 22 -8.55 6.91 -3.13
C THR A 22 -8.60 5.69 -2.24
N VAL A 23 -9.11 5.87 -1.02
CA VAL A 23 -9.26 4.77 -0.06
C VAL A 23 -10.73 4.45 0.12
N ASP A 24 -11.06 3.17 0.00
CA ASP A 24 -12.33 2.58 0.41
C ASP A 24 -12.06 1.71 1.65
N ASN A 25 -12.55 2.14 2.81
CA ASN A 25 -12.19 1.54 4.09
C ASN A 25 -13.44 1.27 4.93
N PRO A 26 -14.16 0.14 4.73
CA PRO A 26 -15.24 -0.33 5.59
C PRO A 26 -14.79 -0.72 7.01
N LEU A 27 -13.48 -0.76 7.28
CA LEU A 27 -12.90 -1.01 8.60
C LEU A 27 -12.57 0.29 9.34
N GLN A 28 -13.10 1.43 8.90
CA GLN A 28 -12.76 2.75 9.43
C GLN A 28 -12.92 2.81 10.94
N ALA A 29 -13.94 2.18 11.53
CA ALA A 29 -14.11 2.18 12.98
C ALA A 29 -12.92 1.57 13.75
N CYS A 30 -12.14 0.66 13.15
CA CYS A 30 -10.98 0.01 13.76
C CYS A 30 -9.64 0.56 13.26
N MET A 31 -9.59 1.09 12.04
CA MET A 31 -8.33 1.52 11.42
C MET A 31 -8.55 2.73 10.53
N ALA A 32 -7.69 3.72 10.61
CA ALA A 32 -7.60 4.80 9.63
C ALA A 32 -6.42 4.55 8.68
N VAL A 33 -6.54 5.05 7.45
CA VAL A 33 -5.49 4.93 6.42
C VAL A 33 -5.15 6.33 5.96
N GLN A 34 -3.89 6.71 6.08
CA GLN A 34 -3.38 7.97 5.54
C GLN A 34 -2.48 7.65 4.35
N LEU A 35 -2.85 8.16 3.17
CA LEU A 35 -2.05 7.98 1.97
C LEU A 35 -0.82 8.88 2.01
N GLY A 36 0.33 8.29 1.66
CA GLY A 36 1.57 8.99 1.37
C GLY A 36 1.83 9.09 -0.13
N THR A 37 3.10 9.13 -0.50
CA THR A 37 3.52 9.24 -1.90
C THR A 37 3.33 7.94 -2.67
N ARG A 38 2.88 8.08 -3.92
CA ARG A 38 2.88 7.02 -4.93
C ARG A 38 4.21 7.05 -5.69
N THR A 39 4.87 5.90 -5.80
CA THR A 39 6.19 5.79 -6.43
C THR A 39 6.28 4.59 -7.37
N ILE A 40 7.28 4.58 -8.22
CA ILE A 40 7.66 3.43 -9.05
C ILE A 40 9.07 3.02 -8.63
N ASP A 41 9.21 1.76 -8.22
CA ASP A 41 10.50 1.12 -7.96
C ASP A 41 10.59 -0.17 -8.79
N ARG A 42 11.64 -0.28 -9.60
CA ARG A 42 11.89 -1.44 -10.48
C ARG A 42 10.66 -1.89 -11.28
N GLY A 43 9.88 -0.94 -11.80
CA GLY A 43 8.67 -1.18 -12.58
C GLY A 43 7.41 -1.48 -11.77
N VAL A 44 7.53 -1.72 -10.46
CA VAL A 44 6.40 -1.95 -9.56
C VAL A 44 5.83 -0.61 -9.12
N LEU A 45 4.51 -0.47 -9.19
CA LEU A 45 3.81 0.69 -8.65
C LEU A 45 3.59 0.50 -7.16
N LEU A 46 4.08 1.45 -6.37
CA LEU A 46 4.03 1.41 -4.91
C LEU A 46 3.23 2.59 -4.36
N GLN A 47 2.58 2.36 -3.22
CA GLN A 47 1.88 3.37 -2.44
C GLN A 47 2.40 3.34 -1.01
N ALA A 48 3.08 4.42 -0.59
CA ALA A 48 3.37 4.64 0.81
C ALA A 48 2.07 5.01 1.53
N LEU A 49 1.87 4.49 2.75
CA LEU A 49 0.73 4.86 3.58
C LEU A 49 1.04 4.64 5.06
N THR A 50 0.23 5.22 5.92
CA THR A 50 0.19 4.92 7.35
C THR A 50 -1.11 4.21 7.67
N LEU A 51 -1.02 3.06 8.33
CA LEU A 51 -2.16 2.36 8.91
C LEU A 51 -2.21 2.72 10.40
N ASP A 52 -3.21 3.50 10.80
CA ASP A 52 -3.47 3.82 12.19
C ASP A 52 -4.52 2.88 12.76
N THR A 53 -4.08 1.83 13.44
CA THR A 53 -4.97 0.84 14.06
C THR A 53 -5.44 1.37 15.39
N ARG A 54 -6.71 1.75 15.49
CA ARG A 54 -7.31 2.32 16.70
C ARG A 54 -7.76 1.26 17.70
N LYS A 55 -8.15 0.09 17.18
CA LYS A 55 -8.53 -1.10 17.96
C LYS A 55 -8.37 -2.37 17.12
N PRO A 56 -8.32 -3.56 17.74
CA PRO A 56 -8.22 -4.81 17.00
C PRO A 56 -9.33 -4.93 15.97
N VAL A 57 -8.99 -5.34 14.74
CA VAL A 57 -9.96 -5.47 13.63
C VAL A 57 -11.03 -6.53 13.86
N GLY A 58 -10.86 -7.41 14.85
CA GLY A 58 -11.93 -8.29 15.33
C GLY A 58 -13.14 -7.54 15.90
N ALA A 59 -12.94 -6.33 16.44
CA ALA A 59 -14.04 -5.46 16.86
C ALA A 59 -14.84 -4.87 15.67
N CYS A 60 -14.33 -5.01 14.44
CA CYS A 60 -15.00 -4.66 13.19
C CYS A 60 -15.50 -5.90 12.43
N GLY A 61 -15.54 -7.08 13.08
CA GLY A 61 -16.08 -8.31 12.51
C GLY A 61 -15.06 -9.19 11.80
N CYS A 62 -13.78 -8.82 11.75
CA CYS A 62 -12.77 -9.67 11.15
C CYS A 62 -12.46 -10.88 12.03
N LYS A 63 -12.39 -12.07 11.43
CA LYS A 63 -12.11 -13.33 12.15
C LYS A 63 -10.65 -13.48 12.57
N SER A 64 -9.75 -12.66 12.03
CA SER A 64 -8.33 -12.67 12.31
C SER A 64 -7.77 -11.25 12.38
N ALA A 65 -6.51 -11.11 12.79
CA ALA A 65 -5.77 -9.84 12.73
C ALA A 65 -5.18 -9.55 11.32
N ILE A 66 -5.74 -10.18 10.30
CA ILE A 66 -5.31 -10.03 8.91
C ILE A 66 -6.38 -9.25 8.14
N VAL A 67 -5.95 -8.22 7.44
CA VAL A 67 -6.77 -7.39 6.56
C VAL A 67 -6.36 -7.67 5.12
N GLY A 68 -7.34 -7.87 4.24
CA GLY A 68 -7.12 -7.88 2.81
C GLY A 68 -7.04 -6.45 2.27
N TYR A 69 -6.20 -6.22 1.28
CA TYR A 69 -6.27 -5.02 0.46
C TYR A 69 -6.41 -5.37 -1.01
N THR A 70 -7.13 -4.54 -1.74
CA THR A 70 -7.25 -4.66 -3.18
C THR A 70 -7.00 -3.31 -3.85
N ALA A 71 -6.10 -3.28 -4.82
CA ALA A 71 -5.84 -2.14 -5.68
C ALA A 71 -6.57 -2.32 -7.01
N ARG A 72 -7.44 -1.36 -7.36
CA ARG A 72 -8.16 -1.34 -8.64
C ARG A 72 -7.92 -0.04 -9.38
N VAL A 73 -7.60 -0.11 -10.66
CA VAL A 73 -7.52 1.06 -11.54
C VAL A 73 -8.92 1.45 -12.03
N LEU A 74 -9.21 2.74 -12.09
CA LEU A 74 -10.38 3.25 -12.78
C LEU A 74 -10.07 3.33 -14.28
N LEU A 75 -10.83 2.57 -15.07
CA LEU A 75 -10.75 2.55 -16.53
C LEU A 75 -11.72 3.55 -17.14
N ASP A 76 -11.50 3.89 -18.40
CA ASP A 76 -12.43 4.71 -19.17
C ASP A 76 -13.82 4.06 -19.20
N GLY A 77 -14.87 4.88 -19.08
CA GLY A 77 -16.24 4.39 -18.91
C GLY A 77 -16.60 3.95 -17.49
N GLY A 78 -15.73 4.17 -16.49
CA GLY A 78 -16.03 3.96 -15.07
C GLY A 78 -15.87 2.53 -14.57
N ALA A 79 -15.45 1.60 -15.44
CA ALA A 79 -15.13 0.24 -15.05
C ALA A 79 -13.91 0.21 -14.11
N ARG A 80 -13.83 -0.82 -13.26
CA ARG A 80 -12.69 -1.03 -12.34
C ARG A 80 -11.94 -2.30 -12.71
N GLY A 81 -10.65 -2.16 -13.02
CA GLY A 81 -9.76 -3.28 -13.28
C GLY A 81 -8.99 -3.67 -12.02
N LEU A 82 -8.96 -4.95 -11.67
CA LEU A 82 -8.09 -5.46 -10.60
C LEU A 82 -6.62 -5.38 -11.04
N LEU A 83 -5.80 -4.69 -10.26
CA LEU A 83 -4.35 -4.63 -10.48
C LEU A 83 -3.61 -5.63 -9.59
N LEU A 84 -3.88 -5.57 -8.29
CA LEU A 84 -3.25 -6.42 -7.30
C LEU A 84 -4.16 -6.57 -6.08
N GLN A 85 -4.03 -7.70 -5.40
CA GLN A 85 -4.62 -7.93 -4.10
C GLN A 85 -3.59 -8.59 -3.18
N GLY A 86 -3.71 -8.35 -1.88
CA GLY A 86 -2.82 -8.94 -0.90
C GLY A 86 -3.38 -8.90 0.51
N ARG A 87 -2.59 -9.40 1.46
CA ARG A 87 -2.95 -9.49 2.87
C ARG A 87 -1.94 -8.74 3.73
N LEU A 88 -2.43 -8.12 4.79
CA LEU A 88 -1.65 -7.31 5.72
C LEU A 88 -1.95 -7.77 7.13
N ASN A 89 -0.90 -7.93 7.94
CA ASN A 89 -1.08 -8.04 9.37
C ASN A 89 -1.32 -6.63 9.95
N THR A 90 -2.35 -6.46 10.76
CA THR A 90 -2.63 -5.18 11.43
C THR A 90 -1.69 -4.92 12.60
N ARG A 91 -0.94 -5.93 13.07
CA ARG A 91 0.18 -5.73 13.99
C ARG A 91 1.41 -5.26 13.20
N ALA A 92 1.96 -4.12 13.60
CA ALA A 92 3.29 -3.69 13.16
C ALA A 92 4.31 -4.76 13.58
N GLY A 93 5.29 -5.05 12.71
CA GLY A 93 6.38 -5.94 13.07
C GLY A 93 7.24 -5.31 14.17
N ALA A 94 7.08 -5.77 15.40
CA ALA A 94 8.13 -5.91 16.39
C ALA A 94 7.60 -6.77 17.53
N THR A 95 8.46 -7.62 18.06
CA THR A 95 8.32 -8.19 19.40
C THR A 95 7.75 -7.16 20.37
N THR A 96 6.58 -7.47 20.94
CA THR A 96 5.93 -6.79 22.08
C THR A 96 5.58 -5.30 21.90
N GLU A 97 4.27 -5.03 21.95
CA GLU A 97 3.60 -3.73 22.17
C GLU A 97 3.63 -2.77 20.94
N ALA A 98 2.56 -2.57 20.16
CA ALA A 98 1.15 -2.46 20.50
C ALA A 98 0.25 -3.01 19.37
N ALA A 99 -0.93 -3.52 19.74
CA ALA A 99 -1.98 -3.94 18.79
C ALA A 99 -2.70 -2.74 18.14
N THR A 100 -2.25 -1.52 18.43
CA THR A 100 -2.85 -0.24 18.06
C THR A 100 -1.75 0.79 17.80
N GLY A 101 -2.00 1.75 16.92
CA GLY A 101 -1.10 2.84 16.59
C GLY A 101 -0.82 2.98 15.08
N ALA A 102 -0.16 4.09 14.74
CA ALA A 102 0.22 4.46 13.39
C ALA A 102 1.46 3.69 12.91
N THR A 103 1.29 2.89 11.87
CA THR A 103 2.36 2.07 11.28
C THR A 103 2.58 2.44 9.82
N PRO A 104 3.77 2.96 9.45
CA PRO A 104 4.13 3.18 8.05
C PRO A 104 4.21 1.86 7.29
N ARG A 105 3.68 1.83 6.07
CA ARG A 105 3.72 0.69 5.14
C ARG A 105 3.95 1.20 3.72
N THR A 106 4.48 0.31 2.88
CA THR A 106 4.49 0.50 1.43
C THR A 106 3.78 -0.69 0.80
N LEU A 107 2.71 -0.43 0.05
CA LEU A 107 1.93 -1.46 -0.62
C LEU A 107 2.20 -1.45 -2.11
N PRO A 108 2.42 -2.60 -2.75
CA PRO A 108 2.33 -2.69 -4.20
C PRO A 108 0.88 -2.48 -4.64
N LEU A 109 0.69 -1.61 -5.63
CA LEU A 109 -0.59 -1.38 -6.29
C LEU A 109 -0.70 -2.20 -7.59
N ALA A 110 0.42 -2.37 -8.30
CA ALA A 110 0.51 -3.17 -9.52
C ALA A 110 1.94 -3.69 -9.67
N ALA A 111 2.09 -4.92 -10.18
CA ALA A 111 3.39 -5.50 -10.51
C ALA A 111 4.08 -4.78 -11.69
N ASP A 112 3.28 -4.18 -12.57
CA ASP A 112 3.74 -3.34 -13.68
C ASP A 112 3.03 -1.98 -13.61
N ALA A 113 3.81 -0.91 -13.44
CA ALA A 113 3.30 0.45 -13.29
C ALA A 113 2.56 0.95 -14.55
N THR A 114 2.83 0.40 -15.73
CA THR A 114 2.15 0.77 -16.97
C THR A 114 0.67 0.36 -16.99
N LEU A 115 0.29 -0.65 -16.19
CA LEU A 115 -1.11 -1.10 -16.04
C LEU A 115 -2.01 -0.05 -15.38
N ALA A 116 -1.44 0.80 -14.53
CA ALA A 116 -2.16 1.94 -13.97
C ALA A 116 -1.83 3.24 -14.71
N GLY A 117 -0.56 3.45 -15.09
CA GLY A 117 -0.07 4.74 -15.57
C GLY A 117 -0.47 5.86 -14.60
N ASP A 118 -0.94 6.98 -15.16
CA ASP A 118 -1.45 8.11 -14.39
C ASP A 118 -2.91 7.98 -13.95
N ARG A 119 -3.56 6.85 -14.24
CA ARG A 119 -4.98 6.67 -13.91
C ARG A 119 -5.20 6.61 -12.39
N PRO A 120 -6.39 7.03 -11.93
CA PRO A 120 -6.77 6.89 -10.53
C PRO A 120 -6.79 5.41 -10.10
N VAL A 121 -6.34 5.16 -8.87
CA VAL A 121 -6.40 3.83 -8.24
C VAL A 121 -7.25 3.93 -6.98
N THR A 122 -8.20 3.01 -6.82
CA THR A 122 -8.92 2.81 -5.56
C THR A 122 -8.27 1.67 -4.78
N LEU A 123 -7.93 1.95 -3.53
CA LEU A 123 -7.38 0.99 -2.58
C LEU A 123 -8.46 0.64 -1.57
N SER A 124 -8.99 -0.58 -1.64
CA SER A 124 -9.99 -1.08 -0.71
C SER A 124 -9.35 -1.91 0.40
N PHE A 125 -9.82 -1.77 1.65
CA PHE A 125 -9.39 -2.58 2.79
C PHE A 125 -10.56 -3.35 3.39
N GLU A 126 -10.42 -4.65 3.55
CA GLU A 126 -11.51 -5.51 4.03
C GLU A 126 -11.01 -6.60 4.96
N CYS A 127 -11.90 -7.26 5.70
CA CYS A 127 -11.51 -8.43 6.46
C CYS A 127 -10.95 -9.50 5.50
N ALA A 128 -9.80 -10.08 5.83
CA ALA A 128 -9.27 -11.15 5.02
C ALA A 128 -10.24 -12.34 5.00
N ALA A 129 -10.47 -12.91 3.81
CA ALA A 129 -11.19 -14.17 3.69
C ALA A 129 -10.47 -15.27 4.50
N PRO A 130 -11.23 -16.21 5.11
CA PRO A 130 -10.64 -17.43 5.63
C PRO A 130 -10.00 -18.21 4.48
N ASP A 131 -8.83 -18.78 4.75
CA ASP A 131 -8.12 -19.65 3.81
C ASP A 131 -8.77 -21.05 3.76
#